data_AF-A0A8C3S756-F1
#
_entry.id   AF-A0A8C3S756-F1
#
_cell.length_a   1.000
_cell.length_b   1.000
_cell.length_c   1.000
_cell.angle_alpha   90.00
_cell.angle_beta   90.00
_cell.angle_gamma   90.00
#
_symmetry.space_group_name_H-M   'P 1'
#
loop_
_entity.id
_entity.type
_entity.pdbx_description
1 polymer ?
#
loop_
_entity_poly.entity_id
_entity_poly.type
_entity_poly.pdbx_seq_one_letter_code
_entity_poly.pdbx_strand_id
1 'polypeptide(L)'
;MKHVIQRDAYSLFQNFCAKLPGQTVASTTVAPDSKKKSSVIMISGGMPNPNYFPFKTASFTIEDGTTIEMGEAVMKRALQYSTTEGYSPTANCPMKQQQLKPLGCNIIKVPTDKHGIIPKALKEILSRWRPEDAKKLNNNLPKFLYTVPNGSNPSGTSLTADCKKKIYQLARCYDFLIIEDDPYYFLQFEKTKAPTFLSMDVDGRVIRCDTFSKIISAGLRLGFLTGPKPLIDRVILHIQSSTMHASTFTQVSAIAQLHNYLTGLCLKTKVMEFYRTQRDAMLAAADKWLKGLAEWHVPTAGIFLWIKIKGISDTYQMIVENALDRGVSLIPGQSFSIDSSAPTPYCRASYSFASPDQMDQRLAQGHTGCL
;
A
#
# COMPACT_ATOMS: atom_id res chain seq x y z
N MET A 1 22.96 19.06 14.49
CA MET A 1 21.99 19.28 15.60
C MET A 1 20.70 19.80 14.95
N LYS A 2 19.52 19.24 15.30
CA LYS A 2 18.12 19.71 15.04
C LYS A 2 17.90 20.63 13.81
N HIS A 3 17.21 20.22 12.73
CA HIS A 3 15.76 20.43 12.51
C HIS A 3 15.50 20.28 10.98
N VAL A 4 14.36 19.84 10.41
CA VAL A 4 13.16 19.15 10.93
C VAL A 4 12.78 18.03 9.92
N ILE A 5 12.64 16.77 10.36
CA ILE A 5 11.92 15.72 9.62
C ILE A 5 10.97 14.97 10.57
N GLN A 6 10.02 15.73 11.12
CA GLN A 6 8.80 15.18 11.71
C GLN A 6 7.63 15.86 11.02
N ARG A 7 7.23 15.27 9.89
CA ARG A 7 6.04 15.62 9.12
C ARG A 7 5.41 14.31 8.68
N ASP A 8 4.17 14.06 9.10
CA ASP A 8 3.35 12.95 8.61
C ASP A 8 3.37 12.97 7.06
N ALA A 9 3.38 11.80 6.40
CA ALA A 9 3.29 11.70 4.95
C ALA A 9 2.09 12.50 4.39
N TYR A 10 0.98 12.54 5.13
CA TYR A 10 -0.16 13.41 4.81
C TYR A 10 0.19 14.90 4.85
N SER A 11 0.95 15.35 5.85
CA SER A 11 1.41 16.74 5.93
C SER A 11 2.50 17.06 4.89
N LEU A 12 3.33 16.10 4.49
CA LEU A 12 4.26 16.23 3.36
C LEU A 12 3.49 16.41 2.04
N PHE A 13 2.45 15.61 1.82
CA PHE A 13 1.55 15.74 0.67
C PHE A 13 0.75 17.06 0.70
N GLN A 14 0.24 17.48 1.87
CA GLN A 14 -0.36 18.81 2.03
C GLN A 14 0.63 19.93 1.74
N ASN A 15 1.91 19.80 2.15
CA ASN A 15 2.95 20.76 1.80
C ASN A 15 3.28 20.73 0.30
N PHE A 16 3.13 19.60 -0.39
CA PHE A 16 3.26 19.50 -1.85
C PHE A 16 2.08 20.22 -2.54
N CYS A 17 0.83 19.96 -2.14
CA CYS A 17 -0.35 20.66 -2.65
C CYS A 17 -0.35 22.16 -2.31
N ALA A 18 0.06 22.56 -1.11
CA ALA A 18 0.18 23.97 -0.72
C ALA A 18 1.37 24.68 -1.39
N LYS A 19 2.36 23.93 -1.87
CA LYS A 19 3.41 24.39 -2.80
C LYS A 19 2.96 24.33 -4.27
N LEU A 20 1.66 24.25 -4.53
CA LEU A 20 1.05 24.62 -5.82
C LEU A 20 0.40 26.01 -5.73
N PRO A 21 1.17 27.12 -5.59
CA PRO A 21 0.69 28.37 -6.16
C PRO A 21 0.61 28.20 -7.68
N GLY A 22 -0.12 29.10 -8.35
CA GLY A 22 0.02 29.22 -9.80
C GLY A 22 1.49 29.49 -10.16
N GLN A 23 2.07 28.59 -10.97
CA GLN A 23 3.44 28.57 -11.50
C GLN A 23 4.55 27.84 -10.69
N THR A 24 5.07 26.80 -11.37
CA THR A 24 6.49 26.42 -11.56
C THR A 24 7.51 26.52 -10.41
N VAL A 25 7.96 25.36 -9.91
CA VAL A 25 9.34 25.12 -9.42
C VAL A 25 9.83 23.74 -9.91
N ALA A 26 11.11 23.63 -10.27
CA ALA A 26 11.70 22.49 -10.99
C ALA A 26 12.51 21.53 -10.10
N SER A 27 12.74 20.30 -10.60
CA SER A 27 13.76 19.37 -10.10
C SER A 27 14.26 18.40 -11.20
N THR A 28 15.49 18.66 -11.65
CA THR A 28 16.54 17.74 -12.13
C THR A 28 16.22 16.34 -12.71
N THR A 29 15.81 16.31 -13.98
CA THR A 29 16.67 15.73 -15.06
C THR A 29 16.87 16.81 -16.12
N VAL A 30 17.99 16.83 -16.85
CA VAL A 30 18.44 17.99 -17.66
C VAL A 30 17.32 18.57 -18.54
N ALA A 31 16.70 19.62 -18.02
CA ALA A 31 15.67 20.44 -18.64
C ALA A 31 15.99 21.90 -18.23
N PRO A 32 15.82 22.88 -19.14
CA PRO A 32 16.39 24.21 -18.94
C PRO A 32 15.54 25.05 -17.97
N ASP A 33 15.90 24.99 -16.68
CA ASP A 33 15.52 26.00 -15.67
C ASP A 33 16.73 26.68 -15.02
N SER A 34 17.83 26.79 -15.76
CA SER A 34 18.79 27.89 -15.57
C SER A 34 18.13 29.20 -16.03
N LYS A 35 17.49 29.95 -15.11
CA LYS A 35 16.97 31.32 -15.31
C LYS A 35 16.44 31.59 -16.73
N LYS A 36 15.24 31.08 -17.06
CA LYS A 36 14.63 31.28 -18.40
C LYS A 36 14.61 32.77 -18.79
N LYS A 37 15.49 33.15 -19.73
CA LYS A 37 15.24 34.29 -20.62
C LYS A 37 14.03 33.91 -21.47
N SER A 38 13.02 34.78 -21.56
CA SER A 38 11.74 34.49 -22.24
C SER A 38 11.84 34.28 -23.76
N SER A 39 13.05 34.36 -24.33
CA SER A 39 13.35 34.24 -25.76
C SER A 39 13.92 32.89 -26.20
N VAL A 40 14.09 31.91 -25.30
CA VAL A 40 14.66 30.60 -25.66
C VAL A 40 13.58 29.64 -26.17
N ILE A 41 13.64 29.30 -27.46
CA ILE A 41 12.77 28.31 -28.10
C ILE A 41 13.35 26.89 -27.89
N MET A 42 12.55 25.98 -27.36
CA MET A 42 12.96 24.61 -27.02
C MET A 42 12.84 23.69 -28.24
N ILE A 43 13.97 23.37 -28.89
CA ILE A 43 14.03 22.52 -30.10
C ILE A 43 14.64 21.13 -29.88
N SER A 44 14.99 20.77 -28.64
CA SER A 44 15.67 19.52 -28.28
C SER A 44 14.77 18.45 -27.63
N GLY A 45 13.53 18.80 -27.25
CA GLY A 45 12.62 17.90 -26.55
C GLY A 45 11.62 17.22 -27.49
N GLY A 46 11.50 15.89 -27.43
CA GLY A 46 10.54 15.09 -28.22
C GLY A 46 9.09 15.13 -27.74
N MET A 47 8.61 16.27 -27.23
CA MET A 47 7.23 16.42 -26.73
C MET A 47 6.25 16.65 -27.89
N PRO A 48 5.14 15.88 -28.00
CA PRO A 48 4.11 16.12 -29.02
C PRO A 48 3.40 17.46 -28.76
N ASN A 49 2.96 18.13 -29.83
CA ASN A 49 2.30 19.43 -29.73
C ASN A 49 0.90 19.28 -29.10
N PRO A 50 0.63 19.90 -27.93
CA PRO A 50 -0.60 19.70 -27.19
C PRO A 50 -1.85 20.31 -27.85
N ASN A 51 -1.71 21.10 -28.92
CA ASN A 51 -2.85 21.59 -29.71
C ASN A 51 -3.52 20.49 -30.56
N TYR A 52 -2.86 19.35 -30.76
CA TYR A 52 -3.37 18.20 -31.53
C TYR A 52 -3.88 17.05 -30.64
N PHE A 53 -3.93 17.25 -29.32
CA PHE A 53 -4.56 16.28 -28.43
C PHE A 53 -6.09 16.30 -28.63
N PRO A 54 -6.75 15.16 -28.87
CA PRO A 54 -8.16 15.12 -29.28
C PRO A 54 -9.15 15.39 -28.12
N PHE A 55 -8.67 15.76 -26.93
CA PHE A 55 -9.49 16.01 -25.73
C PHE A 55 -9.29 17.46 -25.27
N LYS A 56 -10.29 18.31 -25.52
CA LYS A 56 -10.25 19.74 -25.11
C LYS A 56 -10.64 19.97 -23.66
N THR A 57 -11.63 19.24 -23.16
CA THR A 57 -12.11 19.35 -21.78
C THR A 57 -12.46 17.97 -21.24
N ALA A 58 -12.59 17.86 -19.92
CA ALA A 58 -13.23 16.72 -19.26
C ALA A 58 -14.01 17.21 -18.05
N SER A 59 -15.10 16.53 -17.68
CA SER A 59 -15.85 16.80 -16.47
C SER A 59 -16.17 15.50 -15.73
N PHE A 60 -16.13 15.56 -14.40
CA PHE A 60 -16.43 14.41 -13.53
C PHE A 60 -17.34 14.87 -12.40
N THR A 61 -18.57 14.36 -12.36
CA THR A 61 -19.44 14.53 -11.21
C THR A 61 -19.02 13.54 -10.13
N ILE A 62 -18.70 14.04 -8.93
CA ILE A 62 -18.39 13.21 -7.75
C ILE A 62 -19.67 12.91 -6.95
N GLU A 63 -19.57 12.04 -5.94
CA GLU A 63 -20.71 11.48 -5.19
C GLU A 63 -21.68 12.55 -4.62
N ASP A 64 -21.19 13.72 -4.23
CA ASP A 64 -22.01 14.82 -3.68
C ASP A 64 -22.67 15.71 -4.75
N GLY A 65 -22.55 15.36 -6.03
CA GLY A 65 -23.06 16.13 -7.16
C GLY A 65 -22.14 17.24 -7.66
N THR A 66 -20.99 17.49 -7.00
CA THR A 66 -20.02 18.49 -7.48
C THR A 66 -19.38 18.04 -8.79
N THR A 67 -19.47 18.86 -9.83
CA THR A 67 -18.76 18.63 -11.09
C THR A 67 -17.35 19.24 -11.02
N ILE A 68 -16.34 18.39 -11.14
CA ILE A 68 -14.95 18.78 -11.33
C ILE A 68 -14.72 18.98 -12.83
N GLU A 69 -14.52 20.22 -13.26
CA GLU A 69 -14.20 20.56 -14.65
C GLU A 69 -12.69 20.70 -14.90
N MET A 70 -12.22 20.13 -16.00
CA MET A 70 -10.86 20.25 -16.51
C MET A 70 -10.89 21.03 -17.83
N GLY A 71 -10.54 22.31 -17.77
CA GLY A 71 -10.40 23.17 -18.95
C GLY A 71 -9.19 22.82 -19.82
N GLU A 72 -9.11 23.42 -21.01
CA GLU A 72 -8.13 23.07 -22.05
C GLU A 72 -6.67 23.17 -21.60
N ALA A 73 -6.30 24.18 -20.82
CA ALA A 73 -4.95 24.30 -20.26
C ALA A 73 -4.59 23.14 -19.31
N VAL A 74 -5.58 22.62 -18.57
CA VAL A 74 -5.42 21.47 -17.66
C VAL A 74 -5.31 20.19 -18.47
N MET A 75 -6.18 19.98 -19.47
CA MET A 75 -6.14 18.80 -20.36
C MET A 75 -4.82 18.72 -21.15
N LYS A 76 -4.35 19.84 -21.71
CA LYS A 76 -3.05 19.91 -22.40
C LYS A 76 -1.86 19.54 -21.51
N ARG A 77 -1.94 19.84 -20.20
CA ARG A 77 -0.90 19.44 -19.23
C ARG A 77 -1.08 17.99 -18.76
N ALA A 78 -2.31 17.54 -18.59
CA ALA A 78 -2.70 16.19 -18.18
C ALA A 78 -2.38 15.09 -19.22
N LEU A 79 -2.18 15.47 -20.48
CA LEU A 79 -1.90 14.55 -21.58
C LEU A 79 -0.46 14.66 -22.12
N GLN A 80 0.36 15.52 -21.52
CA GLN A 80 1.77 15.73 -21.90
C GLN A 80 2.72 14.91 -21.00
N TYR A 81 3.92 14.62 -21.53
CA TYR A 81 5.03 14.09 -20.74
C TYR A 81 5.37 15.00 -19.55
N SER A 82 5.78 14.40 -18.43
CA SER A 82 6.09 15.10 -17.19
C SER A 82 7.36 14.55 -16.51
N THR A 83 7.84 15.22 -15.46
CA THR A 83 9.02 14.78 -14.71
C THR A 83 8.79 13.45 -14.00
N THR A 84 9.81 12.59 -13.98
CA THR A 84 9.74 11.23 -13.41
C THR A 84 9.69 11.17 -11.88
N GLU A 85 9.64 12.32 -11.22
CA GLU A 85 9.18 12.42 -9.82
C GLU A 85 7.68 12.05 -9.69
N GLY A 86 6.98 11.88 -10.83
CA GLY A 86 5.71 11.17 -10.95
C GLY A 86 5.77 9.71 -10.47
N TYR A 87 4.62 9.21 -10.02
CA TYR A 87 4.61 8.38 -8.81
C TYR A 87 4.28 6.88 -9.03
N SER A 88 5.04 5.97 -8.39
CA SER A 88 4.82 4.50 -8.26
C SER A 88 5.24 3.57 -9.42
N PRO A 89 5.62 2.32 -9.09
CA PRO A 89 4.77 1.13 -9.30
C PRO A 89 4.51 0.36 -7.97
N THR A 90 3.57 -0.59 -7.78
CA THR A 90 2.57 -1.25 -8.66
C THR A 90 1.33 -1.73 -7.85
N ALA A 91 0.36 -2.39 -8.50
CA ALA A 91 -0.90 -2.88 -7.91
C ALA A 91 -0.76 -4.01 -6.86
N ASN A 92 -1.79 -4.15 -6.02
CA ASN A 92 -1.95 -5.32 -5.15
C ASN A 92 -2.41 -6.54 -5.94
N CYS A 93 -1.62 -7.61 -5.88
CA CYS A 93 -1.92 -8.98 -6.27
C CYS A 93 -1.16 -9.89 -5.26
N PRO A 94 -1.46 -11.19 -5.06
CA PRO A 94 -0.65 -12.07 -4.19
C PRO A 94 0.83 -12.20 -4.62
N MET A 95 1.13 -11.71 -5.82
CA MET A 95 2.38 -11.74 -6.57
C MET A 95 3.63 -11.15 -5.89
N LYS A 96 3.58 -10.40 -4.78
CA LYS A 96 4.76 -9.63 -4.30
C LYS A 96 5.98 -10.51 -3.97
N GLN A 97 5.76 -11.73 -3.47
CA GLN A 97 6.84 -12.71 -3.27
C GLN A 97 7.24 -13.40 -4.60
N GLN A 98 6.28 -13.66 -5.49
CA GLN A 98 6.53 -14.24 -6.81
C GLN A 98 7.30 -13.29 -7.75
N GLN A 99 7.15 -11.97 -7.61
CA GLN A 99 7.90 -10.95 -8.34
C GLN A 99 9.39 -10.92 -7.98
N LEU A 100 9.74 -11.31 -6.74
CA LEU A 100 11.13 -11.36 -6.28
C LEU A 100 11.85 -12.66 -6.66
N LYS A 101 11.13 -13.75 -6.97
CA LYS A 101 11.71 -15.03 -7.38
C LYS A 101 12.53 -14.93 -8.69
N PRO A 102 12.02 -14.35 -9.80
CA PRO A 102 12.80 -14.15 -11.03
C PRO A 102 14.03 -13.26 -10.86
N LEU A 103 14.05 -12.40 -9.84
CA LEU A 103 15.18 -11.52 -9.53
C LEU A 103 16.29 -12.20 -8.72
N GLY A 104 16.17 -13.51 -8.44
CA GLY A 104 17.14 -14.27 -7.65
C GLY A 104 17.25 -13.84 -6.18
N CYS A 105 16.27 -13.08 -5.66
CA CYS A 105 16.30 -12.61 -4.28
C CYS A 105 16.11 -13.75 -3.29
N ASN A 106 17.01 -13.87 -2.31
CA ASN A 106 16.82 -14.74 -1.15
C ASN A 106 15.77 -14.14 -0.20
N ILE A 107 14.64 -14.84 0.01
CA ILE A 107 13.53 -14.36 0.83
C ILE A 107 13.49 -15.16 2.14
N ILE A 108 13.75 -14.48 3.26
CA ILE A 108 13.70 -15.09 4.60
C ILE A 108 12.34 -14.82 5.24
N LYS A 109 11.60 -15.89 5.59
CA LYS A 109 10.33 -15.80 6.31
C LYS A 109 10.57 -15.36 7.76
N VAL A 110 9.81 -14.38 8.23
CA VAL A 110 9.81 -13.93 9.63
C VAL A 110 8.48 -14.35 10.27
N PRO A 111 8.49 -15.12 11.40
CA PRO A 111 7.27 -15.52 12.09
C PRO A 111 6.38 -14.35 12.54
N THR A 112 5.07 -14.56 12.48
CA THR A 112 4.04 -13.58 12.84
C THR A 112 3.04 -14.15 13.84
N ASP A 113 2.53 -13.32 14.75
CA ASP A 113 1.38 -13.62 15.62
C ASP A 113 0.21 -12.67 15.34
N LYS A 114 -0.78 -12.60 16.24
CA LYS A 114 -1.95 -11.70 16.15
C LYS A 114 -1.62 -10.21 16.06
N HIS A 115 -0.38 -9.82 16.41
CA HIS A 115 0.16 -8.47 16.32
C HIS A 115 1.14 -8.29 15.14
N GLY A 116 1.19 -9.24 14.18
CA GLY A 116 2.10 -9.18 13.04
C GLY A 116 3.49 -9.75 13.37
N ILE A 117 4.56 -9.18 12.80
CA ILE A 117 5.94 -9.67 12.95
C ILE A 117 6.35 -9.76 14.42
N ILE A 118 6.81 -10.95 14.85
CA ILE A 118 7.30 -11.21 16.21
C ILE A 118 8.74 -10.67 16.31
N PRO A 119 9.02 -9.59 17.09
CA PRO A 119 10.35 -8.98 17.09
C PRO A 119 11.45 -9.90 17.68
N LYS A 120 11.08 -10.82 18.58
CA LYS A 120 11.99 -11.85 19.12
C LYS A 120 12.47 -12.80 18.01
N ALA A 121 11.55 -13.30 17.18
CA ALA A 121 11.89 -14.19 16.08
C ALA A 121 12.70 -13.48 14.99
N LEU A 122 12.42 -12.20 14.71
CA LEU A 122 13.26 -11.38 13.83
C LEU A 122 14.69 -11.25 14.39
N LYS A 123 14.86 -10.99 15.70
CA LYS A 123 16.18 -10.93 16.35
C LYS A 123 16.95 -12.26 16.25
N GLU A 124 16.26 -13.38 16.43
CA GLU A 124 16.83 -14.73 16.33
C GLU A 124 17.24 -15.11 14.91
N ILE A 125 16.47 -14.70 13.90
CA ILE A 125 16.88 -14.83 12.49
C ILE A 125 18.15 -13.99 12.24
N LEU A 126 18.18 -12.75 12.71
CA LEU A 126 19.30 -11.83 12.51
C LEU A 126 20.58 -12.24 13.25
N SER A 127 20.50 -12.99 14.36
CA SER A 127 21.69 -13.42 15.12
C SER A 127 22.59 -14.42 14.39
N ARG A 128 22.21 -14.86 13.18
CA ARG A 128 23.08 -15.61 12.26
C ARG A 128 24.20 -14.75 11.65
N TRP A 129 24.09 -13.43 11.78
CA TRP A 129 25.09 -12.44 11.35
C TRP A 129 25.55 -11.60 12.54
N ARG A 130 26.71 -10.96 12.39
CA ARG A 130 27.11 -9.88 13.30
C ARG A 130 26.68 -8.52 12.72
N PRO A 131 26.31 -7.53 13.55
CA PRO A 131 26.06 -6.15 13.13
C PRO A 131 27.10 -5.58 12.16
N GLU A 132 28.39 -5.85 12.39
CA GLU A 132 29.50 -5.33 11.59
C GLU A 132 29.57 -5.97 10.19
N ASP A 133 28.94 -7.14 10.00
CA ASP A 133 28.92 -7.79 8.70
C ASP A 133 28.18 -6.93 7.66
N ALA A 134 27.21 -6.09 8.06
CA ALA A 134 26.44 -5.21 7.18
C ALA A 134 27.31 -4.31 6.28
N LYS A 135 28.49 -3.90 6.75
CA LYS A 135 29.46 -3.07 6.01
C LYS A 135 30.27 -3.83 4.94
N LYS A 136 30.19 -5.16 4.91
CA LYS A 136 30.92 -6.03 3.97
C LYS A 136 30.13 -6.18 2.67
N LEU A 137 30.80 -5.99 1.53
CA LEU A 137 30.16 -6.08 0.21
C LEU A 137 29.53 -7.46 -0.06
N ASN A 138 30.23 -8.55 0.30
CA ASN A 138 29.85 -9.92 -0.05
C ASN A 138 29.20 -10.71 1.10
N ASN A 139 28.42 -10.04 1.97
CA ASN A 139 27.58 -10.74 2.96
C ASN A 139 26.22 -11.16 2.37
N ASN A 140 25.59 -12.15 3.00
CA ASN A 140 24.18 -12.53 2.78
C ASN A 140 23.23 -11.98 3.88
N LEU A 141 23.62 -10.91 4.58
CA LEU A 141 22.77 -10.22 5.57
C LEU A 141 21.58 -9.56 4.83
N PRO A 142 20.34 -9.69 5.34
CA PRO A 142 19.15 -9.14 4.66
C PRO A 142 19.21 -7.62 4.48
N LYS A 143 19.12 -7.15 3.24
CA LYS A 143 19.26 -5.71 2.92
C LYS A 143 18.06 -4.86 3.33
N PHE A 144 16.87 -5.45 3.39
CA PHE A 144 15.66 -4.79 3.83
C PHE A 144 14.64 -5.75 4.46
N LEU A 145 13.79 -5.19 5.32
CA LEU A 145 12.55 -5.81 5.77
C LEU A 145 11.37 -5.23 4.99
N TYR A 146 10.66 -6.05 4.24
CA TYR A 146 9.36 -5.69 3.69
C TYR A 146 8.24 -6.02 4.69
N THR A 147 7.33 -5.08 4.95
CA THR A 147 6.22 -5.28 5.88
C THR A 147 4.98 -4.48 5.47
N VAL A 148 3.80 -5.10 5.63
CA VAL A 148 2.50 -4.41 5.62
C VAL A 148 2.08 -4.22 7.09
N PRO A 149 2.29 -3.03 7.68
CA PRO A 149 2.29 -2.85 9.13
C PRO A 149 0.89 -2.73 9.77
N ASN A 150 -0.14 -2.41 9.00
CA ASN A 150 -1.52 -2.27 9.47
C ASN A 150 -2.44 -3.06 8.53
N GLY A 151 -3.38 -3.83 9.08
CA GLY A 151 -4.36 -4.59 8.28
C GLY A 151 -3.71 -5.55 7.27
N SER A 152 -2.66 -6.25 7.71
CA SER A 152 -1.69 -6.94 6.84
C SER A 152 -2.35 -7.92 5.85
N ASN A 153 -1.81 -8.01 4.63
CA ASN A 153 -2.26 -8.97 3.64
C ASN A 153 -1.40 -10.26 3.74
N PRO A 154 -1.96 -11.43 4.08
CA PRO A 154 -3.38 -11.76 4.21
C PRO A 154 -3.96 -11.70 5.63
N SER A 155 -3.12 -11.58 6.66
CA SER A 155 -3.48 -11.95 8.05
C SER A 155 -4.45 -11.00 8.78
N GLY A 156 -4.74 -9.82 8.24
CA GLY A 156 -5.53 -8.76 8.90
C GLY A 156 -4.85 -8.13 10.13
N THR A 157 -3.65 -8.58 10.50
CA THR A 157 -2.95 -8.17 11.72
C THR A 157 -2.32 -6.78 11.59
N SER A 158 -2.18 -6.07 12.70
CA SER A 158 -1.50 -4.76 12.75
C SER A 158 -0.40 -4.78 13.82
N LEU A 159 0.77 -4.26 13.45
CA LEU A 159 1.91 -4.08 14.36
C LEU A 159 1.60 -3.03 15.42
N THR A 160 1.75 -3.40 16.70
CA THR A 160 1.67 -2.44 17.80
C THR A 160 2.84 -1.45 17.75
N ALA A 161 2.66 -0.26 18.35
CA ALA A 161 3.71 0.76 18.41
C ALA A 161 5.03 0.20 18.99
N ASP A 162 4.96 -0.66 20.00
CA ASP A 162 6.15 -1.24 20.63
C ASP A 162 6.79 -2.37 19.80
N CYS A 163 6.01 -3.11 19.00
CA CYS A 163 6.58 -4.01 18.01
C CYS A 163 7.33 -3.21 16.93
N LYS A 164 6.75 -2.12 16.42
CA LYS A 164 7.42 -1.21 15.46
C LYS A 164 8.72 -0.64 16.04
N LYS A 165 8.73 -0.15 17.29
CA LYS A 165 9.95 0.32 17.98
C LYS A 165 11.04 -0.76 18.05
N LYS A 166 10.69 -1.99 18.45
CA LYS A 166 11.64 -3.13 18.55
C LYS A 166 12.19 -3.54 17.20
N ILE A 167 11.35 -3.58 16.16
CA ILE A 167 11.76 -3.87 14.78
C ILE A 167 12.67 -2.76 14.25
N TYR A 168 12.34 -1.49 14.50
CA TYR A 168 13.18 -0.35 14.11
C TYR A 168 14.54 -0.42 14.79
N GLN A 169 14.62 -0.70 16.10
CA GLN A 169 15.89 -0.92 16.80
C GLN A 169 16.74 -2.02 16.15
N LEU A 170 16.14 -3.15 15.76
CA LEU A 170 16.85 -4.22 15.03
C LEU A 170 17.36 -3.73 13.66
N ALA A 171 16.56 -2.92 12.95
CA ALA A 171 16.98 -2.30 11.68
C ALA A 171 18.19 -1.36 11.87
N ARG A 172 18.27 -0.63 12.99
CA ARG A 172 19.47 0.16 13.34
C ARG A 172 20.67 -0.72 13.67
N CYS A 173 20.48 -1.79 14.44
CA CYS A 173 21.57 -2.67 14.88
C CYS A 173 22.20 -3.46 13.73
N TYR A 174 21.39 -4.01 12.82
CA TYR A 174 21.87 -4.83 11.70
C TYR A 174 21.95 -4.06 10.37
N ASP A 175 21.75 -2.74 10.44
CA ASP A 175 21.80 -1.77 9.34
C ASP A 175 21.07 -2.19 8.05
N PHE A 176 19.78 -2.53 8.19
CA PHE A 176 18.90 -2.80 7.05
C PHE A 176 17.82 -1.73 6.89
N LEU A 177 17.25 -1.63 5.68
CA LEU A 177 16.15 -0.71 5.36
C LEU A 177 14.78 -1.31 5.72
N ILE A 178 13.77 -0.49 5.96
CA ILE A 178 12.38 -0.95 6.12
C ILE A 178 11.56 -0.44 4.94
N ILE A 179 10.93 -1.37 4.20
CA ILE A 179 9.93 -1.06 3.18
C ILE A 179 8.56 -1.18 3.84
N GLU A 180 8.00 -0.04 4.21
CA GLU A 180 6.69 0.10 4.88
C GLU A 180 5.58 0.24 3.83
N ASP A 181 5.03 -0.87 3.36
CA ASP A 181 3.95 -0.91 2.36
C ASP A 181 2.58 -0.87 3.05
N ASP A 182 1.94 0.30 3.09
CA ASP A 182 0.85 0.57 4.03
C ASP A 182 -0.44 1.08 3.35
N PRO A 183 -1.01 0.33 2.39
CA PRO A 183 -2.23 0.70 1.66
C PRO A 183 -3.49 0.76 2.55
N TYR A 184 -3.37 0.35 3.82
CA TYR A 184 -4.47 0.26 4.78
C TYR A 184 -4.32 1.24 5.95
N TYR A 185 -3.33 2.13 5.95
CA TYR A 185 -3.05 3.08 7.05
C TYR A 185 -4.27 3.86 7.53
N PHE A 186 -5.08 4.35 6.58
CA PHE A 186 -6.26 5.15 6.89
C PHE A 186 -7.48 4.31 7.29
N LEU A 187 -7.42 2.99 7.13
CA LEU A 187 -8.43 2.01 7.53
C LEU A 187 -8.14 1.41 8.92
N GLN A 188 -7.48 2.16 9.81
CA GLN A 188 -7.37 1.82 11.23
C GLN A 188 -8.67 2.22 11.94
N PHE A 189 -9.29 1.25 12.62
CA PHE A 189 -10.61 1.41 13.26
C PHE A 189 -10.54 1.98 14.67
N GLU A 190 -9.39 1.84 15.34
CA GLU A 190 -9.18 2.37 16.68
C GLU A 190 -9.03 3.90 16.69
N LYS A 191 -9.52 4.54 17.77
CA LYS A 191 -9.40 5.99 17.98
C LYS A 191 -7.94 6.46 17.96
N THR A 192 -7.05 5.72 18.62
CA THR A 192 -5.61 5.99 18.65
C THR A 192 -4.91 5.18 17.57
N LYS A 193 -4.36 5.87 16.56
CA LYS A 193 -3.68 5.24 15.43
C LYS A 193 -2.26 4.84 15.80
N ALA A 194 -1.84 3.67 15.34
CA ALA A 194 -0.47 3.22 15.48
C ALA A 194 0.47 4.13 14.66
N PRO A 195 1.63 4.54 15.20
CA PRO A 195 2.60 5.32 14.45
C PRO A 195 3.10 4.53 13.23
N THR A 196 3.52 5.22 12.18
CA THR A 196 4.20 4.62 11.03
C THR A 196 5.66 4.34 11.38
N PHE A 197 6.33 3.46 10.64
CA PHE A 197 7.79 3.37 10.74
C PHE A 197 8.44 4.68 10.31
N LEU A 198 7.88 5.35 9.29
CA LEU A 198 8.35 6.66 8.84
C LEU A 198 8.32 7.74 9.95
N SER A 199 7.30 7.77 10.82
CA SER A 199 7.20 8.79 11.87
C SER A 199 8.18 8.61 13.04
N MET A 200 8.84 7.45 13.12
CA MET A 200 9.94 7.16 14.05
C MET A 200 11.30 7.08 13.37
N ASP A 201 11.40 7.39 12.07
CA ASP A 201 12.62 7.23 11.30
C ASP A 201 13.63 8.38 11.51
N VAL A 202 14.44 8.25 12.55
CA VAL A 202 15.51 9.21 12.89
C VAL A 202 16.80 9.03 12.07
N ASP A 203 16.99 7.86 11.45
CA ASP A 203 18.19 7.53 10.66
C ASP A 203 18.02 7.78 9.16
N GLY A 204 16.78 7.83 8.66
CA GLY A 204 16.53 7.80 7.22
C GLY A 204 16.75 6.39 6.63
N ARG A 205 16.12 5.36 7.22
CA ARG A 205 16.17 3.97 6.75
C ARG A 205 14.81 3.40 6.32
N VAL A 206 13.74 4.19 6.35
CA VAL A 206 12.38 3.77 5.97
C VAL A 206 12.00 4.31 4.60
N ILE A 207 11.59 3.43 3.69
CA ILE A 207 10.85 3.80 2.48
C ILE A 207 9.40 3.35 2.69
N ARG A 208 8.50 4.32 2.76
CA ARG A 208 7.06 4.10 2.92
C ARG A 208 6.37 4.11 1.56
N CYS A 209 5.44 3.19 1.34
CA CYS A 209 4.60 3.10 0.15
C CYS A 209 3.12 3.31 0.51
N ASP A 210 2.55 4.44 0.08
CA ASP A 210 1.13 4.77 0.18
C ASP A 210 0.40 4.54 -1.18
N THR A 211 -0.94 4.48 -1.17
CA THR A 211 -1.74 4.42 -2.41
C THR A 211 -3.16 4.95 -2.23
N PHE A 212 -3.71 5.51 -3.30
CA PHE A 212 -5.12 5.90 -3.36
C PHE A 212 -6.06 4.71 -3.61
N SER A 213 -5.52 3.51 -3.88
CA SER A 213 -6.26 2.33 -4.33
C SER A 213 -7.33 1.78 -3.37
N LYS A 214 -7.30 2.20 -2.09
CA LYS A 214 -8.21 1.71 -1.03
C LYS A 214 -8.99 2.83 -0.33
N ILE A 215 -8.84 4.07 -0.80
CA ILE A 215 -9.46 5.27 -0.23
C ILE A 215 -10.23 6.08 -1.28
N ILE A 216 -9.75 6.11 -2.53
CA ILE A 216 -10.42 6.77 -3.66
C ILE A 216 -10.83 5.72 -4.69
N SER A 217 -9.87 5.16 -5.45
CA SER A 217 -10.16 4.08 -6.40
C SER A 217 -8.89 3.34 -6.83
N ALA A 218 -8.97 2.01 -6.92
CA ALA A 218 -7.90 1.17 -7.45
C ALA A 218 -7.62 1.39 -8.95
N GLY A 219 -8.64 1.85 -9.69
CA GLY A 219 -8.56 2.16 -11.12
C GLY A 219 -7.68 3.37 -11.43
N LEU A 220 -7.43 4.26 -10.46
CA LEU A 220 -6.55 5.42 -10.63
C LEU A 220 -5.07 5.04 -10.84
N ARG A 221 -4.67 3.82 -10.44
CA ARG A 221 -3.28 3.35 -10.52
C ARG A 221 -2.23 4.25 -9.85
N LEU A 222 -2.63 5.13 -8.95
CA LEU A 222 -1.78 6.14 -8.31
C LEU A 222 -1.29 5.71 -6.91
N GLY A 223 -0.01 5.92 -6.62
CA GLY A 223 0.67 5.47 -5.40
C GLY A 223 1.99 6.20 -5.12
N PHE A 224 2.61 5.91 -3.97
CA PHE A 224 2.88 6.88 -2.90
C PHE A 224 4.24 6.73 -2.18
N LEU A 225 5.41 6.89 -2.80
CA LEU A 225 6.70 6.66 -2.10
C LEU A 225 7.21 7.86 -1.27
N THR A 226 7.43 7.67 0.03
CA THR A 226 8.13 8.65 0.91
C THR A 226 9.36 8.02 1.55
N GLY A 227 10.51 8.69 1.50
CA GLY A 227 11.75 8.17 2.09
C GLY A 227 12.98 9.08 1.86
N PRO A 228 14.19 8.60 2.19
CA PRO A 228 15.44 9.35 2.04
C PRO A 228 15.73 9.70 0.58
N LYS A 229 16.03 10.97 0.29
CA LYS A 229 16.29 11.44 -1.09
C LYS A 229 17.27 10.55 -1.87
N PRO A 230 18.44 10.14 -1.36
CA PRO A 230 19.37 9.30 -2.13
C PRO A 230 18.80 7.94 -2.56
N LEU A 231 17.83 7.39 -1.82
CA LEU A 231 17.14 6.15 -2.19
C LEU A 231 15.99 6.42 -3.16
N ILE A 232 15.21 7.48 -2.94
CA ILE A 232 14.13 7.90 -3.84
C ILE A 232 14.68 8.27 -5.22
N ASP A 233 15.83 8.96 -5.31
CA ASP A 233 16.51 9.29 -6.57
C ASP A 233 16.88 8.04 -7.37
N ARG A 234 17.26 6.93 -6.70
CA ARG A 234 17.51 5.64 -7.37
C ARG A 234 16.23 4.99 -7.89
N VAL A 235 15.11 5.12 -7.16
CA VAL A 235 13.81 4.63 -7.62
C VAL A 235 13.32 5.45 -8.82
N ILE A 236 13.48 6.78 -8.80
CA ILE A 236 13.16 7.65 -9.94
C ILE A 236 13.92 7.22 -11.20
N LEU A 237 15.24 7.01 -11.09
CA LEU A 237 16.06 6.51 -12.22
C LEU A 237 15.56 5.16 -12.77
N HIS A 238 15.09 4.25 -11.92
CA HIS A 238 14.50 2.99 -12.38
C HIS A 238 13.14 3.20 -13.07
N ILE A 239 12.29 4.09 -12.54
CA ILE A 239 10.99 4.45 -13.15
C ILE A 239 11.20 5.09 -14.53
N GLN A 240 12.24 5.91 -14.73
CA GLN A 240 12.62 6.48 -16.03
C GLN A 240 12.81 5.42 -17.12
N SER A 241 13.45 4.31 -16.76
CA SER A 241 13.72 3.19 -17.67
C SER A 241 12.57 2.20 -17.85
N SER A 242 11.45 2.37 -17.14
CA SER A 242 10.34 1.41 -17.10
C SER A 242 8.99 2.04 -17.41
N THR A 243 8.26 2.53 -16.41
CA THR A 243 6.89 3.07 -16.57
C THR A 243 6.83 4.57 -16.83
N MET A 244 7.97 5.27 -16.78
CA MET A 244 8.15 6.72 -16.92
C MET A 244 7.44 7.58 -15.86
N HIS A 245 6.12 7.47 -15.69
CA HIS A 245 5.33 8.00 -14.57
C HIS A 245 3.89 7.47 -14.63
N ALA A 246 3.13 7.58 -13.52
CA ALA A 246 1.68 7.36 -13.57
C ALA A 246 0.98 8.38 -14.50
N SER A 247 -0.20 8.03 -15.03
CA SER A 247 -0.99 8.89 -15.93
C SER A 247 -1.18 10.30 -15.35
N THR A 248 -0.69 11.34 -16.05
CA THR A 248 -0.76 12.72 -15.60
C THR A 248 -2.21 13.21 -15.46
N PHE A 249 -3.12 12.73 -16.32
CA PHE A 249 -4.56 12.91 -16.17
C PHE A 249 -5.06 12.40 -14.82
N THR A 250 -4.67 11.19 -14.42
CA THR A 250 -5.05 10.65 -13.12
C THR A 250 -4.41 11.41 -11.94
N GLN A 251 -3.16 11.87 -12.09
CA GLN A 251 -2.53 12.74 -11.08
C GLN A 251 -3.36 14.02 -10.88
N VAL A 252 -3.81 14.65 -11.97
CA VAL A 252 -4.66 15.86 -11.94
C VAL A 252 -6.04 15.56 -11.36
N SER A 253 -6.71 14.48 -11.76
CA SER A 253 -8.00 14.06 -11.17
C SER A 253 -7.89 13.86 -9.66
N ALA A 254 -6.82 13.19 -9.21
CA ALA A 254 -6.56 12.97 -7.80
C ALA A 254 -6.26 14.28 -7.05
N ILE A 255 -5.47 15.20 -7.62
CA ILE A 255 -5.18 16.51 -6.99
C ILE A 255 -6.46 17.37 -6.88
N ALA A 256 -7.28 17.44 -7.93
CA ALA A 256 -8.53 18.19 -7.92
C ALA A 256 -9.51 17.64 -6.87
N GLN A 257 -9.67 16.31 -6.82
CA GLN A 257 -10.43 15.65 -5.76
C GLN A 257 -9.81 15.91 -4.37
N LEU A 258 -8.48 15.86 -4.23
CA LEU A 258 -7.80 16.07 -2.95
C LEU A 258 -7.96 17.50 -2.45
N HIS A 259 -8.01 18.53 -3.29
CA HIS A 259 -8.32 19.88 -2.84
C HIS A 259 -9.73 19.97 -2.22
N ASN A 260 -10.72 19.26 -2.77
CA ASN A 260 -12.07 19.16 -2.18
C ASN A 260 -12.12 18.21 -0.96
N TYR A 261 -11.28 17.17 -0.90
CA TYR A 261 -11.19 16.26 0.25
C TYR A 261 -10.38 16.82 1.43
N LEU A 262 -9.42 17.73 1.20
CA LEU A 262 -8.59 18.30 2.25
C LEU A 262 -9.34 19.31 3.12
N THR A 263 -10.35 19.98 2.57
CA THR A 263 -11.31 20.81 3.32
C THR A 263 -12.38 19.95 4.01
N GLY A 264 -12.74 18.80 3.41
CA GLY A 264 -13.70 17.85 3.96
C GLY A 264 -13.08 16.67 4.72
N LEU A 265 -12.89 16.81 6.05
CA LEU A 265 -12.57 15.71 7.01
C LEU A 265 -13.52 14.48 6.95
N CYS A 266 -14.58 14.59 6.16
CA CYS A 266 -15.68 13.65 6.01
C CYS A 266 -15.31 12.34 5.31
N LEU A 267 -14.65 12.34 4.13
CA LEU A 267 -14.48 11.09 3.34
C LEU A 267 -13.62 10.05 4.07
N LYS A 268 -12.45 10.43 4.59
CA LYS A 268 -11.56 9.52 5.33
C LYS A 268 -12.27 8.86 6.53
N THR A 269 -13.16 9.61 7.17
CA THR A 269 -13.97 9.14 8.30
C THR A 269 -15.08 8.20 7.80
N LYS A 270 -15.83 8.59 6.76
CA LYS A 270 -16.86 7.75 6.10
C LYS A 270 -16.30 6.40 5.61
N VAL A 271 -15.17 6.41 4.90
CA VAL A 271 -14.55 5.19 4.35
C VAL A 271 -14.06 4.27 5.47
N MET A 272 -13.40 4.82 6.50
CA MET A 272 -12.99 4.05 7.69
C MET A 272 -14.21 3.44 8.39
N GLU A 273 -15.29 4.23 8.57
CA GLU A 273 -16.52 3.82 9.24
C GLU A 273 -17.31 2.75 8.47
N PHE A 274 -17.35 2.84 7.13
CA PHE A 274 -17.87 1.79 6.26
C PHE A 274 -17.09 0.48 6.47
N TYR A 275 -15.76 0.51 6.37
CA TYR A 275 -14.96 -0.70 6.57
C TYR A 275 -15.01 -1.21 8.01
N ARG A 276 -15.23 -0.35 9.01
CA ARG A 276 -15.47 -0.73 10.41
C ARG A 276 -16.77 -1.52 10.52
N THR A 277 -17.86 -1.00 9.95
CA THR A 277 -19.18 -1.64 9.92
C THR A 277 -19.14 -2.99 9.20
N GLN A 278 -18.45 -3.05 8.06
CA GLN A 278 -18.23 -4.30 7.30
C GLN A 278 -17.42 -5.33 8.09
N ARG A 279 -16.37 -4.89 8.82
CA ARG A 279 -15.54 -5.72 9.70
C ARG A 279 -16.38 -6.26 10.86
N ASP A 280 -17.22 -5.43 11.47
CA ASP A 280 -18.12 -5.80 12.57
C ASP A 280 -19.17 -6.82 12.10
N ALA A 281 -19.77 -6.63 10.91
CA ALA A 281 -20.72 -7.56 10.30
C ALA A 281 -20.09 -8.93 9.94
N MET A 282 -18.90 -8.93 9.33
CA MET A 282 -18.16 -10.17 9.03
C MET A 282 -17.82 -10.95 10.31
N LEU A 283 -17.46 -10.27 11.40
CA LEU A 283 -17.21 -10.92 12.69
C LEU A 283 -18.48 -11.49 13.33
N ALA A 284 -19.62 -10.81 13.22
CA ALA A 284 -20.90 -11.33 13.70
C ALA A 284 -21.31 -12.60 12.95
N ALA A 285 -21.18 -12.60 11.62
CA ALA A 285 -21.42 -13.79 10.80
C ALA A 285 -20.42 -14.93 11.12
N ALA A 286 -19.14 -14.61 11.34
CA ALA A 286 -18.14 -15.61 11.73
C ALA A 286 -18.44 -16.23 13.11
N ASP A 287 -18.80 -15.44 14.13
CA ASP A 287 -19.16 -15.98 15.46
C ASP A 287 -20.47 -16.78 15.43
N LYS A 288 -21.40 -16.46 14.52
CA LYS A 288 -22.65 -17.20 14.33
C LYS A 288 -22.45 -18.55 13.65
N TRP A 289 -21.61 -18.63 12.62
CA TRP A 289 -21.51 -19.82 11.74
C TRP A 289 -20.21 -20.62 11.86
N LEU A 290 -19.11 -20.01 12.31
CA LEU A 290 -17.78 -20.64 12.32
C LEU A 290 -17.24 -20.91 13.74
N LYS A 291 -17.97 -20.48 14.77
CA LYS A 291 -17.58 -20.67 16.17
C LYS A 291 -17.51 -22.16 16.50
N GLY A 292 -16.44 -22.56 17.18
CA GLY A 292 -16.11 -23.98 17.38
C GLY A 292 -15.30 -24.58 16.24
N LEU A 293 -15.70 -24.36 14.98
CA LEU A 293 -15.07 -24.90 13.76
C LEU A 293 -13.78 -24.18 13.33
N ALA A 294 -13.68 -22.87 13.58
CA ALA A 294 -12.55 -22.07 13.16
C ALA A 294 -12.00 -21.16 14.28
N GLU A 295 -10.83 -20.57 14.03
CA GLU A 295 -10.17 -19.58 14.88
C GLU A 295 -9.77 -18.36 14.03
N TRP A 296 -10.01 -17.16 14.54
CA TRP A 296 -9.59 -15.91 13.90
C TRP A 296 -9.21 -14.87 14.95
N HIS A 297 -8.60 -13.78 14.50
CA HIS A 297 -8.33 -12.61 15.33
C HIS A 297 -9.11 -11.40 14.79
N VAL A 298 -9.63 -10.57 15.70
CA VAL A 298 -10.36 -9.34 15.37
C VAL A 298 -9.41 -8.36 14.66
N PRO A 299 -9.64 -8.00 13.38
CA PRO A 299 -8.79 -7.05 12.69
C PRO A 299 -8.99 -5.63 13.25
N THR A 300 -7.89 -4.97 13.62
CA THR A 300 -7.90 -3.56 14.07
C THR A 300 -7.74 -2.56 12.93
N ALA A 301 -7.42 -3.06 11.72
CA ALA A 301 -7.32 -2.27 10.51
C ALA A 301 -7.51 -3.10 9.24
N GLY A 302 -7.71 -2.44 8.10
CA GLY A 302 -7.69 -3.07 6.78
C GLY A 302 -9.01 -3.75 6.41
N ILE A 303 -8.94 -4.72 5.49
CA ILE A 303 -10.12 -5.25 4.78
C ILE A 303 -10.23 -6.79 4.79
N PHE A 304 -9.42 -7.48 5.59
CA PHE A 304 -9.29 -8.94 5.56
C PHE A 304 -9.55 -9.57 6.92
N LEU A 305 -10.23 -10.71 6.90
CA LEU A 305 -10.31 -11.63 8.02
C LEU A 305 -9.50 -12.89 7.67
N TRP A 306 -8.58 -13.27 8.55
CA TRP A 306 -7.73 -14.45 8.39
C TRP A 306 -8.23 -15.54 9.33
N ILE A 307 -8.66 -16.64 8.73
CA ILE A 307 -9.43 -17.69 9.39
C ILE A 307 -8.62 -18.97 9.34
N LYS A 308 -8.43 -19.62 10.49
CA LYS A 308 -7.83 -20.95 10.62
C LYS A 308 -8.96 -21.96 10.82
N ILE A 309 -9.09 -22.92 9.92
CA ILE A 309 -10.06 -24.01 10.07
C ILE A 309 -9.45 -25.07 10.99
N LYS A 310 -10.21 -25.59 11.95
CA LYS A 310 -9.76 -26.69 12.83
C LYS A 310 -9.98 -28.03 12.14
N GLY A 311 -9.15 -29.02 12.46
CA GLY A 311 -9.21 -30.37 11.86
C GLY A 311 -8.70 -30.46 10.42
N ILE A 312 -8.74 -29.36 9.65
CA ILE A 312 -8.25 -29.27 8.27
C ILE A 312 -6.78 -28.86 8.25
N SER A 313 -5.90 -29.69 7.68
CA SER A 313 -4.47 -29.37 7.51
C SER A 313 -4.18 -28.52 6.26
N ASP A 314 -5.02 -28.63 5.23
CA ASP A 314 -4.93 -27.85 4.00
C ASP A 314 -6.32 -27.39 3.53
N THR A 315 -6.49 -26.09 3.42
CA THR A 315 -7.74 -25.46 2.95
C THR A 315 -7.87 -25.39 1.43
N TYR A 316 -6.83 -25.72 0.64
CA TYR A 316 -6.88 -25.58 -0.81
C TYR A 316 -7.97 -26.43 -1.46
N GLN A 317 -7.95 -27.75 -1.25
CA GLN A 317 -8.94 -28.68 -1.80
C GLN A 317 -10.36 -28.30 -1.34
N MET A 318 -10.54 -28.12 -0.03
CA MET A 318 -11.80 -27.67 0.58
C MET A 318 -12.40 -26.42 -0.08
N ILE A 319 -11.57 -25.42 -0.43
CA ILE A 319 -12.05 -24.17 -1.05
C ILE A 319 -12.27 -24.33 -2.56
N VAL A 320 -11.31 -24.92 -3.27
CA VAL A 320 -11.35 -25.00 -4.74
C VAL A 320 -12.36 -26.03 -5.24
N GLU A 321 -12.51 -27.15 -4.52
CA GLU A 321 -13.34 -28.29 -4.95
C GLU A 321 -14.76 -28.25 -4.36
N ASN A 322 -15.00 -27.52 -3.25
CA ASN A 322 -16.33 -27.50 -2.59
C ASN A 322 -16.91 -26.09 -2.40
N ALA A 323 -16.11 -25.12 -1.94
CA ALA A 323 -16.63 -23.80 -1.58
C ALA A 323 -17.09 -22.97 -2.80
N LEU A 324 -16.36 -23.04 -3.91
CA LEU A 324 -16.69 -22.30 -5.14
C LEU A 324 -18.04 -22.73 -5.74
N ASP A 325 -18.31 -24.03 -5.83
CA ASP A 325 -19.57 -24.58 -6.36
C ASP A 325 -20.79 -24.22 -5.49
N ARG A 326 -20.57 -23.97 -4.19
CA ARG A 326 -21.59 -23.45 -3.26
C ARG A 326 -21.65 -21.92 -3.22
N GLY A 327 -20.89 -21.22 -4.08
CA GLY A 327 -20.88 -19.76 -4.21
C GLY A 327 -20.11 -19.01 -3.11
N VAL A 328 -19.22 -19.70 -2.38
CA VAL A 328 -18.39 -19.13 -1.31
C VAL A 328 -16.97 -18.92 -1.81
N SER A 329 -16.61 -17.66 -2.08
CA SER A 329 -15.26 -17.30 -2.56
C SER A 329 -14.34 -16.92 -1.40
N LEU A 330 -13.34 -17.78 -1.14
CA LEU A 330 -12.24 -17.56 -0.21
C LEU A 330 -10.91 -17.72 -0.95
N ILE A 331 -9.82 -17.18 -0.40
CA ILE A 331 -8.46 -17.47 -0.92
C ILE A 331 -7.74 -18.43 0.03
N PRO A 332 -7.33 -19.62 -0.44
CA PRO A 332 -6.51 -20.56 0.33
C PRO A 332 -5.21 -19.93 0.81
N GLY A 333 -4.77 -20.28 2.01
CA GLY A 333 -3.61 -19.66 2.64
C GLY A 333 -2.30 -19.88 1.88
N GLN A 334 -2.20 -20.99 1.14
CA GLN A 334 -1.02 -21.33 0.34
C GLN A 334 -0.72 -20.31 -0.76
N SER A 335 -1.74 -19.58 -1.24
CA SER A 335 -1.60 -18.49 -2.20
C SER A 335 -0.81 -17.28 -1.67
N PHE A 336 -0.51 -17.25 -0.37
CA PHE A 336 0.30 -16.20 0.29
C PHE A 336 1.64 -16.72 0.84
N SER A 337 1.93 -18.01 0.64
CA SER A 337 3.20 -18.64 1.02
C SER A 337 4.24 -18.49 -0.09
N ILE A 338 5.53 -18.42 0.28
CA ILE A 338 6.65 -18.49 -0.66
C ILE A 338 6.63 -19.84 -1.39
N ASP A 339 6.28 -20.89 -0.66
CA ASP A 339 6.05 -22.23 -1.17
C ASP A 339 4.54 -22.45 -1.25
N SER A 340 3.99 -22.36 -2.45
CA SER A 340 2.57 -22.53 -2.73
C SER A 340 2.12 -24.00 -2.74
N SER A 341 3.01 -24.96 -2.49
CA SER A 341 2.69 -26.37 -2.27
C SER A 341 2.64 -26.76 -0.79
N ALA A 342 3.05 -25.87 0.11
CA ALA A 342 3.03 -26.13 1.54
C ALA A 342 1.58 -26.07 2.08
N PRO A 343 1.05 -27.16 2.68
CA PRO A 343 -0.33 -27.21 3.16
C PRO A 343 -0.55 -26.22 4.30
N THR A 344 -1.76 -25.66 4.39
CA THR A 344 -2.09 -24.71 5.46
C THR A 344 -3.56 -24.70 5.88
N PRO A 345 -3.84 -24.68 7.21
CA PRO A 345 -5.20 -24.63 7.76
C PRO A 345 -5.85 -23.26 7.60
N TYR A 346 -5.16 -22.27 7.01
CA TYR A 346 -5.63 -20.89 6.95
C TYR A 346 -6.22 -20.51 5.60
N CYS A 347 -7.23 -19.65 5.60
CA CYS A 347 -7.77 -18.98 4.42
C CYS A 347 -8.08 -17.49 4.70
N ARG A 348 -8.21 -16.70 3.62
CA ARG A 348 -8.53 -15.27 3.69
C ARG A 348 -9.94 -14.98 3.18
N ALA A 349 -10.75 -14.37 4.02
CA ALA A 349 -11.99 -13.68 3.64
C ALA A 349 -11.73 -12.16 3.48
N SER A 350 -12.53 -11.49 2.65
CA SER A 350 -12.48 -10.03 2.46
C SER A 350 -13.86 -9.44 2.68
N TYR A 351 -13.99 -8.44 3.55
CA TYR A 351 -15.25 -7.74 3.82
C TYR A 351 -15.37 -6.43 3.02
N SER A 352 -14.73 -6.38 1.84
CA SER A 352 -14.54 -5.15 1.06
C SER A 352 -15.53 -4.94 -0.10
N PHE A 353 -16.43 -5.88 -0.36
CA PHE A 353 -17.24 -5.88 -1.58
C PHE A 353 -18.66 -6.44 -1.34
N ALA A 354 -18.77 -7.60 -0.69
CA ALA A 354 -20.07 -8.18 -0.35
C ALA A 354 -20.79 -7.34 0.72
N SER A 355 -22.13 -7.27 0.65
CA SER A 355 -22.96 -6.64 1.68
C SER A 355 -22.97 -7.47 2.98
N PRO A 356 -23.39 -6.90 4.13
CA PRO A 356 -23.55 -7.65 5.38
C PRO A 356 -24.38 -8.93 5.24
N ASP A 357 -25.53 -8.84 4.57
CA ASP A 357 -26.44 -9.99 4.36
C ASP A 357 -25.80 -11.07 3.48
N GLN A 358 -25.06 -10.66 2.44
CA GLN A 358 -24.29 -11.59 1.61
C GLN A 358 -23.18 -12.29 2.42
N MET A 359 -22.51 -11.57 3.32
CA MET A 359 -21.48 -12.16 4.18
C MET A 359 -22.08 -13.19 5.16
N ASP A 360 -23.23 -12.90 5.78
CA ASP A 360 -23.95 -13.88 6.62
C ASP A 360 -24.38 -15.11 5.82
N GLN A 361 -25.02 -14.89 4.65
CA GLN A 361 -25.49 -15.96 3.78
C GLN A 361 -24.36 -16.88 3.29
N ARG A 362 -23.21 -16.32 2.88
CA ARG A 362 -22.08 -17.14 2.40
C ARG A 362 -21.39 -17.91 3.52
N LEU A 363 -21.29 -17.36 4.73
CA LEU A 363 -20.75 -18.12 5.87
C LEU A 363 -21.72 -19.22 6.34
N ALA A 364 -23.03 -19.00 6.27
CA ALA A 364 -24.03 -20.04 6.49
C ALA A 364 -23.92 -21.21 5.49
N GLN A 365 -23.71 -20.90 4.21
CA GLN A 365 -23.50 -21.88 3.14
C GLN A 365 -22.19 -22.66 3.30
N GLY A 366 -21.13 -22.01 3.80
CA GLY A 366 -19.87 -22.68 4.16
C GLY A 366 -20.05 -23.65 5.33
N HIS A 367 -20.71 -23.22 6.41
CA HIS A 367 -20.99 -24.04 7.59
C HIS A 367 -21.83 -25.28 7.28
N THR A 368 -22.83 -25.16 6.40
CA THR A 368 -23.77 -26.26 6.07
C THR A 368 -23.25 -27.22 5.00
N GLY A 369 -21.99 -27.09 4.55
CA GLY A 369 -21.55 -27.86 3.37
C GLY A 369 -20.06 -27.92 3.00
N CYS A 370 -19.18 -27.19 3.70
CA CYS A 370 -17.74 -27.14 3.36
C CYS A 370 -16.78 -27.25 4.56
N LEU A 371 -17.28 -27.15 5.80
CA LEU A 371 -16.49 -26.97 7.03
C LEU A 371 -16.88 -27.95 8.13
#